data_AF-A0A962RJ58-F1
#
_entry.id   AF-A0A962RJ58-F1
#
_cell.length_a   1.000
_cell.length_b   1.000
_cell.length_c   1.000
_cell.angle_alpha   90.00
_cell.angle_beta   90.00
_cell.angle_gamma   90.00
#
_symmetry.space_group_name_H-M   'P 1'
#
loop_
_entity.id
_entity.type
_entity.pdbx_description
1 polymer ?
#
loop_
_entity_poly.entity_id
_entity_poly.type
_entity_poly.pdbx_seq_one_letter_code
_entity_poly.pdbx_strand_id
1 'polypeptide(L)'
;MKFGEVSIAEALGGILAHGQKAGSKRLKKGHRLTERDIDLLRAAGLTAVTVARLEADDMAEDEAAGSLCEALCGEHLRSSAPFTGRCNLFAQQPGLFEVDTALVDALNRIDEALTLATLPAFSTVRARQLLATVKVIPFAAPRQAVARALDMVRSDGPVLRLRVFEARDVALVQTRLPGTSEAMLDKTTRVLTERLGRLQMRLIHEGRCEHVPAILEQQIQIALQQGAQLVLIAGASAIVDRRDVLPAAIERAGGEVVHFGMPVDPGNLL
;
A
#
# COMPACT_ATOMS: atom_id res chain seq x y z
N MET A 1 -4.94 25.11 -18.94
CA MET A 1 -6.00 25.88 -18.23
C MET A 1 -5.57 27.30 -18.00
N LYS A 2 -6.49 28.27 -18.11
CA LYS A 2 -6.25 29.65 -17.69
C LYS A 2 -6.68 29.84 -16.24
N PHE A 3 -5.81 30.43 -15.43
CA PHE A 3 -6.07 30.75 -14.04
C PHE A 3 -5.72 32.20 -13.79
N GLY A 4 -6.62 32.93 -13.14
CA GLY A 4 -6.36 34.32 -12.80
C GLY A 4 -7.60 35.04 -12.29
N GLU A 5 -7.38 36.26 -11.84
CA GLU A 5 -8.47 37.19 -11.56
C GLU A 5 -9.08 37.70 -12.87
N VAL A 6 -10.40 37.68 -12.94
CA VAL A 6 -11.19 38.21 -14.07
C VAL A 6 -12.28 39.12 -13.53
N SER A 7 -12.74 40.06 -14.36
CA SER A 7 -13.89 40.88 -14.01
C SER A 7 -15.15 40.01 -13.82
N ILE A 8 -16.12 40.45 -13.01
CA ILE A 8 -17.39 39.71 -12.84
C ILE A 8 -18.10 39.49 -14.20
N ALA A 9 -18.00 40.45 -15.13
CA ALA A 9 -18.57 40.34 -16.47
C ALA A 9 -17.95 39.17 -17.27
N GLU A 10 -16.68 38.89 -17.04
CA GLU A 10 -15.91 37.83 -17.69
C GLU A 10 -15.81 36.57 -16.82
N ALA A 11 -16.59 36.42 -15.75
CA ALA A 11 -16.48 35.27 -14.84
C ALA A 11 -17.44 34.12 -15.19
N LEU A 12 -18.43 34.35 -16.08
CA LEU A 12 -19.44 33.35 -16.45
C LEU A 12 -18.79 32.06 -16.98
N GLY A 13 -19.22 30.91 -16.44
CA GLY A 13 -18.69 29.59 -16.79
C GLY A 13 -17.34 29.22 -16.17
N GLY A 14 -16.66 30.19 -15.53
CA GLY A 14 -15.41 29.97 -14.79
C GLY A 14 -15.64 29.16 -13.51
N ILE A 15 -14.61 28.43 -13.09
CA ILE A 15 -14.60 27.64 -11.85
C ILE A 15 -13.99 28.50 -10.75
N LEU A 16 -14.71 28.76 -9.66
CA LEU A 16 -14.21 29.58 -8.57
C LEU A 16 -12.98 28.95 -7.89
N ALA A 17 -11.87 29.67 -7.86
CA ALA A 17 -10.63 29.24 -7.22
C ALA A 17 -10.75 29.17 -5.68
N HIS A 18 -11.51 30.11 -5.11
CA HIS A 18 -11.76 30.24 -3.69
C HIS A 18 -13.26 30.41 -3.44
N GLY A 19 -13.72 29.99 -2.26
CA GLY A 19 -15.11 30.21 -1.89
C GLY A 19 -15.39 31.71 -1.73
N GLN A 20 -16.48 32.20 -2.32
CA GLN A 20 -16.84 33.61 -2.32
C GLN A 20 -18.16 33.86 -1.60
N LYS A 21 -18.21 34.95 -0.81
CA LYS A 21 -19.47 35.42 -0.20
C LYS A 21 -20.14 36.39 -1.18
N ALA A 22 -21.36 36.05 -1.59
CA ALA A 22 -22.20 36.87 -2.46
C ALA A 22 -23.48 37.23 -1.70
N GLY A 23 -23.45 38.35 -0.97
CA GLY A 23 -24.52 38.76 -0.06
C GLY A 23 -24.70 37.77 1.09
N SER A 24 -25.89 37.17 1.20
CA SER A 24 -26.22 36.14 2.19
C SER A 24 -25.82 34.72 1.76
N LYS A 25 -25.47 34.50 0.49
CA LYS A 25 -25.07 33.19 -0.05
C LYS A 25 -23.55 33.04 -0.04
N ARG A 26 -23.06 31.82 0.20
CA ARG A 26 -21.66 31.45 0.02
C ARG A 26 -21.52 30.48 -1.14
N LEU A 27 -20.78 30.90 -2.17
CA LEU A 27 -20.36 30.04 -3.28
C LEU A 27 -19.12 29.25 -2.85
N LYS A 28 -19.10 27.95 -3.11
CA LYS A 28 -17.99 27.07 -2.70
C LYS A 28 -16.84 27.15 -3.72
N LYS A 29 -15.62 26.84 -3.28
CA LYS A 29 -14.49 26.57 -4.18
C LYS A 29 -14.88 25.43 -5.13
N GLY A 30 -14.46 25.52 -6.40
CA GLY A 30 -14.81 24.54 -7.43
C GLY A 30 -16.20 24.73 -8.03
N HIS A 31 -16.98 25.70 -7.55
CA HIS A 31 -18.29 26.01 -8.11
C HIS A 31 -18.15 26.64 -9.51
N ARG A 32 -18.82 26.07 -10.50
CA ARG A 32 -18.90 26.64 -11.85
C ARG A 32 -19.93 27.76 -11.86
N LEU A 33 -19.50 28.97 -12.18
CA LEU A 33 -20.32 30.17 -12.13
C LEU A 33 -21.40 30.15 -13.22
N THR A 34 -22.66 30.30 -12.78
CA THR A 34 -23.84 30.49 -13.64
C THR A 34 -24.19 31.98 -13.75
N GLU A 35 -25.07 32.35 -14.68
CA GLU A 35 -25.55 33.74 -14.82
C GLU A 35 -26.13 34.28 -13.50
N ARG A 36 -26.90 33.46 -12.79
CA ARG A 36 -27.44 33.82 -11.46
C ARG A 36 -26.33 34.11 -10.44
N ASP A 37 -25.24 33.36 -10.47
CA ASP A 37 -24.13 33.60 -9.55
C ASP A 37 -23.39 34.90 -9.90
N ILE A 38 -23.28 35.24 -11.19
CA ILE A 38 -22.72 36.52 -11.67
C ILE A 38 -23.54 37.70 -11.14
N ASP A 39 -24.88 37.64 -11.25
CA ASP A 39 -25.74 38.70 -10.74
C ASP A 39 -25.66 38.83 -9.22
N LEU A 40 -25.57 37.72 -8.49
CA LEU A 40 -25.37 37.73 -7.04
C LEU A 40 -24.02 38.36 -6.64
N LEU A 41 -22.95 38.04 -7.36
CA LEU A 41 -21.63 38.61 -7.13
C LEU A 41 -21.62 40.11 -7.42
N ARG A 42 -22.27 40.54 -8.51
CA ARG A 42 -22.42 41.96 -8.86
C ARG A 42 -23.23 42.72 -7.83
N ALA A 43 -24.37 42.18 -7.40
CA ALA A 43 -25.22 42.78 -6.37
C ALA A 43 -24.53 42.87 -5.00
N ALA A 44 -23.59 41.95 -4.73
CA ALA A 44 -22.74 41.98 -3.55
C ALA A 44 -21.58 42.98 -3.64
N GLY A 45 -21.44 43.71 -4.75
CA GLY A 45 -20.43 44.75 -4.96
C GLY A 45 -19.04 44.23 -5.35
N LEU A 46 -18.91 42.95 -5.72
CA LEU A 46 -17.63 42.42 -6.22
C LEU A 46 -17.39 42.91 -7.65
N THR A 47 -16.16 43.31 -7.94
CA THR A 47 -15.73 43.76 -9.28
C THR A 47 -14.95 42.70 -10.04
N ALA A 48 -14.28 41.79 -9.32
CA ALA A 48 -13.49 40.71 -9.88
C ALA A 48 -13.54 39.45 -8.99
N VAL A 49 -13.24 38.29 -9.60
CA VAL A 49 -13.06 37.00 -8.91
C VAL A 49 -11.96 36.18 -9.58
N THR A 50 -11.23 35.40 -8.79
CA THR A 50 -10.26 34.42 -9.30
C THR A 50 -10.96 33.16 -9.77
N VAL A 51 -10.79 32.82 -11.05
CA VAL A 51 -11.39 31.63 -11.66
C VAL A 51 -10.37 30.82 -12.44
N ALA A 52 -10.67 29.52 -12.58
CA ALA A 52 -10.05 28.68 -13.59
C ALA A 52 -11.01 28.49 -14.78
N ARG A 53 -10.44 28.48 -15.98
CA ARG A 53 -11.12 28.14 -17.24
C ARG A 53 -10.33 27.04 -17.93
N LEU A 54 -10.99 25.89 -18.13
CA LEU A 54 -10.41 24.80 -18.89
C LEU A 54 -10.30 25.20 -20.37
N GLU A 55 -9.23 24.77 -20.99
CA GLU A 55 -8.92 24.90 -22.41
C GLU A 55 -9.17 23.56 -23.12
N ALA A 56 -9.11 23.55 -24.46
CA ALA A 56 -9.44 22.35 -25.24
C ALA A 56 -8.54 21.15 -24.90
N ASP A 57 -7.26 21.43 -24.63
CA ASP A 57 -6.25 20.42 -24.34
C ASP A 57 -6.17 20.05 -22.84
N ASP A 58 -7.11 20.54 -22.03
CA ASP A 58 -7.22 20.18 -20.62
C ASP A 58 -8.18 18.99 -20.40
N MET A 59 -7.83 18.14 -19.44
CA MET A 59 -8.70 17.12 -18.87
C MET A 59 -9.17 17.55 -17.49
N ALA A 60 -10.47 17.44 -17.20
CA ALA A 60 -11.00 17.85 -15.90
C ALA A 60 -10.42 17.00 -14.75
N GLU A 61 -10.27 17.59 -13.56
CA GLU A 61 -9.57 16.96 -12.43
C GLU A 61 -10.12 15.57 -12.05
N ASP A 62 -11.44 15.39 -12.04
CA ASP A 62 -12.07 14.12 -11.68
C ASP A 62 -11.97 13.07 -12.80
N GLU A 63 -11.97 13.50 -14.06
CA GLU A 63 -11.72 12.64 -15.22
C GLU A 63 -10.28 12.12 -15.18
N ALA A 64 -9.30 13.01 -15.03
CA ALA A 64 -7.89 12.67 -14.96
C ALA A 64 -7.55 11.79 -13.75
N ALA A 65 -8.04 12.15 -12.55
CA ALA A 65 -7.83 11.35 -11.35
C ALA A 65 -8.46 9.96 -11.48
N GLY A 66 -9.67 9.88 -12.04
CA GLY A 66 -10.37 8.63 -12.29
C GLY A 66 -9.60 7.71 -13.24
N SER A 67 -9.19 8.22 -14.41
CA SER A 67 -8.48 7.42 -15.41
C SER A 67 -7.14 6.87 -14.89
N LEU A 68 -6.36 7.68 -14.17
CA LEU A 68 -5.09 7.20 -13.59
C LEU A 68 -5.32 6.16 -12.50
N CYS A 69 -6.30 6.38 -11.64
CA CYS A 69 -6.64 5.47 -10.55
C CYS A 69 -7.15 4.13 -11.09
N GLU A 70 -7.93 4.14 -12.17
CA GLU A 70 -8.36 2.94 -12.89
C GLU A 70 -7.18 2.18 -13.48
N ALA A 71 -6.26 2.88 -14.18
CA ALA A 71 -5.07 2.26 -14.74
C ALA A 71 -4.14 1.65 -13.67
N LEU A 72 -4.03 2.29 -12.51
CA LEU A 72 -3.25 1.82 -11.36
C LEU A 72 -3.96 0.70 -10.56
N CYS A 73 -5.25 0.46 -10.79
CA CYS A 73 -6.04 -0.48 -10.02
C CYS A 73 -5.78 -1.93 -10.47
N GLY A 74 -4.77 -2.56 -9.89
CA GLY A 74 -4.47 -3.97 -10.06
C GLY A 74 -5.39 -4.91 -9.29
N GLU A 75 -5.04 -6.20 -9.33
CA GLU A 75 -5.73 -7.27 -8.60
C GLU A 75 -5.74 -6.99 -7.09
N HIS A 76 -6.86 -7.33 -6.43
CA HIS A 76 -7.11 -7.10 -5.01
C HIS A 76 -7.07 -5.63 -4.56
N LEU A 77 -7.07 -4.68 -5.50
CA LEU A 77 -7.23 -3.26 -5.25
C LEU A 77 -8.65 -2.81 -5.61
N ARG A 78 -9.10 -1.73 -4.96
CA ARG A 78 -10.37 -1.07 -5.28
C ARG A 78 -10.16 0.44 -5.32
N SER A 79 -10.53 1.07 -6.42
CA SER A 79 -10.60 2.53 -6.54
C SER A 79 -11.86 3.11 -5.90
N SER A 80 -11.78 4.33 -5.38
CA SER A 80 -12.96 5.15 -5.06
C SER A 80 -13.46 5.88 -6.30
N ALA A 81 -14.71 6.35 -6.28
CA ALA A 81 -15.11 7.38 -7.23
C ALA A 81 -14.20 8.61 -7.09
N PRO A 82 -13.80 9.25 -8.20
CA PRO A 82 -13.06 10.50 -8.15
C PRO A 82 -13.95 11.61 -7.60
N PHE A 83 -13.37 12.49 -6.78
CA PHE A 83 -14.05 13.66 -6.25
C PHE A 83 -13.05 14.77 -5.96
N THR A 84 -13.27 15.96 -6.54
CA THR A 84 -12.40 17.13 -6.38
C THR A 84 -10.92 16.83 -6.69
N GLY A 85 -10.70 16.14 -7.80
CA GLY A 85 -9.39 15.73 -8.31
C GLY A 85 -8.72 14.63 -7.49
N ARG A 86 -9.43 13.95 -6.58
CA ARG A 86 -8.87 12.90 -5.74
C ARG A 86 -9.50 11.55 -6.07
N CYS A 87 -8.67 10.53 -6.28
CA CYS A 87 -9.09 9.13 -6.30
C CYS A 87 -8.17 8.29 -5.40
N ASN A 88 -8.76 7.40 -4.61
CA ASN A 88 -8.04 6.58 -3.64
C ASN A 88 -8.08 5.10 -4.05
N LEU A 89 -6.98 4.38 -3.83
CA LEU A 89 -6.88 2.93 -3.97
C LEU A 89 -6.84 2.27 -2.59
N PHE A 90 -7.67 1.25 -2.40
CA PHE A 90 -7.80 0.52 -1.13
C PHE A 90 -7.48 -0.96 -1.32
N ALA A 91 -6.91 -1.57 -0.29
CA ALA A 91 -6.76 -3.02 -0.23
C ALA A 91 -8.14 -3.69 -0.13
N GLN A 92 -8.39 -4.73 -0.92
CA GLN A 92 -9.59 -5.55 -0.75
C GLN A 92 -9.39 -6.64 0.30
N GLN A 93 -8.15 -7.09 0.51
CA GLN A 93 -7.77 -8.19 1.39
C GLN A 93 -6.51 -7.82 2.19
N PRO A 94 -6.22 -8.49 3.31
CA PRO A 94 -4.94 -8.31 3.98
C PRO A 94 -3.80 -8.90 3.14
N GLY A 95 -2.62 -8.28 3.21
CA GLY A 95 -1.49 -8.70 2.39
C GLY A 95 -0.25 -7.83 2.54
N LEU A 96 0.71 -8.05 1.65
CA LEU A 96 1.93 -7.26 1.48
C LEU A 96 1.77 -6.34 0.26
N PHE A 97 1.87 -5.04 0.47
CA PHE A 97 1.76 -4.03 -0.58
C PHE A 97 3.11 -3.80 -1.24
N GLU A 98 3.24 -4.17 -2.51
CA GLU A 98 4.43 -3.92 -3.32
C GLU A 98 4.22 -2.65 -4.16
N VAL A 99 5.26 -1.82 -4.22
CA VAL A 99 5.28 -0.58 -4.99
C VAL A 99 6.55 -0.55 -5.82
N ASP A 100 6.42 -0.31 -7.12
CA ASP A 100 7.56 0.10 -7.93
C ASP A 100 7.85 1.57 -7.66
N THR A 101 8.78 1.83 -6.75
CA THR A 101 9.12 3.19 -6.33
C THR A 101 9.70 4.02 -7.47
N ALA A 102 10.42 3.39 -8.41
CA ALA A 102 11.00 4.09 -9.56
C ALA A 102 9.90 4.58 -10.53
N LEU A 103 8.88 3.77 -10.78
CA LEU A 103 7.72 4.16 -11.60
C LEU A 103 6.85 5.20 -10.91
N VAL A 104 6.62 5.10 -9.58
CA VAL A 104 5.93 6.16 -8.82
C VAL A 104 6.66 7.49 -8.94
N ASP A 105 7.98 7.48 -8.75
CA ASP A 105 8.83 8.65 -8.87
C ASP A 105 8.83 9.22 -10.30
N ALA A 106 8.87 8.35 -11.33
CA ALA A 106 8.80 8.77 -12.73
C ALA A 106 7.44 9.40 -13.06
N LEU A 107 6.33 8.82 -12.59
CA LEU A 107 4.98 9.35 -12.78
C LEU A 107 4.85 10.74 -12.14
N ASN A 108 5.33 10.91 -10.91
CA ASN A 108 5.31 12.19 -10.20
C ASN A 108 6.21 13.27 -10.83
N ARG A 109 7.08 12.92 -11.78
CA ARG A 109 7.91 13.87 -12.55
C ARG A 109 7.34 14.23 -13.92
N ILE A 110 6.19 13.66 -14.32
CA ILE A 110 5.60 13.92 -15.64
C ILE A 110 5.11 15.37 -15.73
N ASP A 111 4.36 15.83 -14.74
CA ASP A 111 3.70 17.13 -14.72
C ASP A 111 3.30 17.50 -13.28
N GLU A 112 3.43 18.76 -12.92
CA GLU A 112 3.12 19.27 -11.57
C GLU A 112 1.64 19.11 -11.19
N ALA A 113 0.74 18.98 -12.17
CA ALA A 113 -0.69 18.80 -11.92
C ALA A 113 -1.01 17.41 -11.36
N LEU A 114 -0.16 16.40 -11.60
CA LEU A 114 -0.41 15.00 -11.28
C LEU A 114 0.42 14.56 -10.07
N THR A 115 -0.20 13.86 -9.13
CA THR A 115 0.52 13.28 -7.99
C THR A 115 -0.05 11.91 -7.65
N LEU A 116 0.84 10.96 -7.39
CA LEU A 116 0.59 9.65 -6.81
C LEU A 116 1.35 9.53 -5.48
N ALA A 117 0.61 9.43 -4.39
CA ALA A 117 1.16 9.13 -3.07
C ALA A 117 0.79 7.70 -2.67
N THR A 118 1.73 6.95 -2.10
CA THR A 118 1.54 5.54 -1.70
C THR A 118 1.99 5.30 -0.27
N LEU A 119 1.53 4.20 0.35
CA LEU A 119 2.26 3.59 1.46
C LEU A 119 3.67 3.15 1.01
N PRO A 120 4.64 2.99 1.93
CA PRO A 120 5.94 2.42 1.59
C PRO A 120 5.83 1.03 0.97
N ALA A 121 6.76 0.68 0.08
CA ALA A 121 6.91 -0.68 -0.42
C ALA A 121 7.06 -1.69 0.74
N PHE A 122 6.49 -2.87 0.54
CA PHE A 122 6.44 -3.97 1.50
C PHE A 122 5.70 -3.66 2.81
N SER A 123 4.79 -2.66 2.78
CA SER A 123 3.89 -2.43 3.91
C SER A 123 2.94 -3.62 4.08
N THR A 124 2.78 -4.10 5.32
CA THR A 124 1.70 -5.03 5.65
C THR A 124 0.40 -4.25 5.81
N VAL A 125 -0.66 -4.72 5.15
CA VAL A 125 -1.92 -3.98 5.07
C VAL A 125 -3.11 -4.86 5.43
N ARG A 126 -4.19 -4.22 5.88
CA ARG A 126 -5.47 -4.85 6.18
C ARG A 126 -6.48 -4.55 5.08
N ALA A 127 -7.51 -5.38 4.97
CA ALA A 127 -8.64 -5.09 4.10
C ALA A 127 -9.22 -3.69 4.40
N ARG A 128 -9.58 -2.97 3.32
CA ARG A 128 -10.11 -1.59 3.29
C ARG A 128 -9.10 -0.50 3.70
N GLN A 129 -7.83 -0.85 3.94
CA GLN A 129 -6.80 0.16 4.21
C GLN A 129 -6.50 0.98 2.94
N LEU A 130 -6.32 2.29 3.11
CA LEU A 130 -5.87 3.19 2.04
C LEU A 130 -4.42 2.86 1.68
N LEU A 131 -4.17 2.57 0.41
CA LEU A 131 -2.85 2.19 -0.11
C LEU A 131 -2.19 3.31 -0.91
N ALA A 132 -2.97 3.96 -1.77
CA ALA A 132 -2.48 5.02 -2.61
C ALA A 132 -3.57 6.08 -2.87
N THR A 133 -3.13 7.29 -3.19
CA THR A 133 -4.00 8.41 -3.58
C THR A 133 -3.44 9.05 -4.83
N VAL A 134 -4.25 9.06 -5.89
CA VAL A 134 -4.07 9.96 -7.03
C VAL A 134 -4.67 11.31 -6.66
N LYS A 135 -3.91 12.37 -6.87
CA LYS A 135 -4.36 13.75 -6.73
C LYS A 135 -4.01 14.53 -7.99
N VAL A 136 -5.02 15.05 -8.65
CA VAL A 136 -4.90 16.17 -9.59
C VAL A 136 -5.04 17.44 -8.77
N ILE A 137 -3.98 18.25 -8.73
CA ILE A 137 -3.88 19.41 -7.83
C ILE A 137 -4.72 20.59 -8.34
N PRO A 138 -4.63 21.00 -9.62
CA PRO A 138 -5.48 22.03 -10.20
C PRO A 138 -6.83 21.46 -10.64
N PHE A 139 -7.75 22.31 -11.09
CA PHE A 139 -9.06 21.87 -11.59
C PHE A 139 -9.01 21.08 -12.91
N ALA A 140 -7.83 21.00 -13.51
CA ALA A 140 -7.56 20.21 -14.70
C ALA A 140 -6.07 19.86 -14.80
N ALA A 141 -5.75 18.85 -15.60
CA ALA A 141 -4.40 18.49 -16.01
C ALA A 141 -4.29 18.52 -17.54
N PRO A 142 -3.10 18.78 -18.11
CA PRO A 142 -2.90 18.69 -19.55
C PRO A 142 -3.20 17.28 -20.06
N ARG A 143 -4.02 17.14 -21.12
CA ARG A 143 -4.38 15.83 -21.71
C ARG A 143 -3.15 15.01 -22.08
N GLN A 144 -2.11 15.66 -22.60
CA GLN A 144 -0.86 15.00 -22.95
C GLN A 144 -0.13 14.43 -21.73
N ALA A 145 -0.15 15.14 -20.59
CA ALA A 145 0.46 14.66 -19.35
C ALA A 145 -0.28 13.42 -18.82
N VAL A 146 -1.62 13.46 -18.83
CA VAL A 146 -2.44 12.30 -18.43
C VAL A 146 -2.20 11.11 -19.36
N ALA A 147 -2.17 11.33 -20.68
CA ALA A 147 -1.89 10.27 -21.66
C ALA A 147 -0.52 9.61 -21.42
N ARG A 148 0.54 10.40 -21.24
CA ARG A 148 1.89 9.88 -20.92
C ARG A 148 1.91 9.07 -19.62
N ALA A 149 1.20 9.54 -18.59
CA ALA A 149 1.10 8.82 -17.32
C ALA A 149 0.35 7.49 -17.47
N LEU A 150 -0.74 7.47 -18.25
CA LEU A 150 -1.49 6.24 -18.55
C LEU A 150 -0.65 5.24 -19.34
N ASP A 151 0.09 5.70 -20.36
CA ASP A 151 0.93 4.85 -21.18
C ASP A 151 2.05 4.20 -20.37
N MET A 152 2.68 4.95 -19.47
CA MET A 152 3.71 4.45 -18.53
C MET A 152 3.15 3.35 -17.61
N VAL A 153 2.00 3.61 -16.97
CA VAL A 153 1.35 2.64 -16.08
C VAL A 153 0.97 1.35 -16.81
N ARG A 154 0.60 1.43 -18.11
CA ARG A 154 0.17 0.28 -18.91
C ARG A 154 1.34 -0.53 -19.49
N SER A 155 2.45 0.13 -19.82
CA SER A 155 3.54 -0.49 -20.61
C SER A 155 4.63 -1.09 -19.74
N ASP A 156 4.93 -0.50 -18.58
CA ASP A 156 6.10 -0.84 -17.76
C ASP A 156 5.78 -1.84 -16.63
N GLY A 157 4.57 -2.41 -16.66
CA GLY A 157 4.07 -3.35 -15.66
C GLY A 157 3.32 -2.66 -14.50
N PRO A 158 2.70 -3.45 -13.60
CA PRO A 158 1.86 -2.87 -12.56
C PRO A 158 2.71 -2.16 -11.50
N VAL A 159 2.50 -0.84 -11.42
CA VAL A 159 3.15 0.07 -10.45
C VAL A 159 2.83 -0.32 -9.01
N LEU A 160 1.60 -0.80 -8.77
CA LEU A 160 1.09 -1.16 -7.45
C LEU A 160 0.60 -2.61 -7.49
N ARG A 161 1.01 -3.43 -6.51
CA ARG A 161 0.51 -4.80 -6.35
C ARG A 161 0.18 -5.08 -4.88
N LEU A 162 -0.81 -5.94 -4.66
CA LEU A 162 -1.10 -6.48 -3.34
C LEU A 162 -0.93 -8.00 -3.37
N ARG A 163 0.07 -8.51 -2.65
CA ARG A 163 0.22 -9.94 -2.38
C ARG A 163 -0.66 -10.33 -1.21
N VAL A 164 -1.78 -10.96 -1.48
CA VAL A 164 -2.69 -11.43 -0.45
C VAL A 164 -2.00 -12.49 0.40
N PHE A 165 -2.22 -12.45 1.71
CA PHE A 165 -1.75 -13.54 2.55
C PHE A 165 -2.58 -14.80 2.33
N GLU A 166 -1.90 -15.89 2.05
CA GLU A 166 -2.54 -17.19 1.92
C GLU A 166 -2.68 -17.85 3.29
N ALA A 167 -3.86 -18.44 3.54
CA ALA A 167 -4.03 -19.27 4.71
C ALA A 167 -3.13 -20.50 4.62
N ARG A 168 -2.20 -20.61 5.57
CA ARG A 168 -1.28 -21.74 5.68
C ARG A 168 -1.38 -22.37 7.05
N ASP A 169 -1.28 -23.69 7.06
CA ASP A 169 -1.09 -24.46 8.28
C ASP A 169 0.42 -24.52 8.61
N VAL A 170 0.76 -24.04 9.80
CA VAL A 170 2.12 -23.82 10.27
C VAL A 170 2.39 -24.70 11.48
N ALA A 171 3.60 -25.24 11.58
CA ALA A 171 4.10 -25.88 12.80
C ALA A 171 5.24 -25.05 13.41
N LEU A 172 5.34 -25.09 14.73
CA LEU A 172 6.45 -24.53 15.49
C LEU A 172 7.23 -25.68 16.13
N VAL A 173 8.53 -25.75 15.92
CA VAL A 173 9.43 -26.64 16.66
C VAL A 173 10.38 -25.79 17.49
N GLN A 174 10.36 -25.97 18.81
CA GLN A 174 11.25 -25.26 19.73
C GLN A 174 12.29 -26.23 20.26
N THR A 175 13.57 -25.88 20.09
CA THR A 175 14.65 -26.62 20.73
C THR A 175 14.90 -26.08 22.14
N ARG A 176 15.43 -26.92 23.03
CA ARG A 176 15.80 -26.53 24.39
C ARG A 176 17.17 -27.08 24.80
N LEU A 177 17.86 -26.30 25.63
CA LEU A 177 19.04 -26.69 26.39
C LEU A 177 18.70 -26.86 27.89
N PRO A 178 19.54 -27.51 28.71
CA PRO A 178 19.36 -27.55 30.15
C PRO A 178 19.16 -26.13 30.73
N GLY A 179 18.10 -25.93 31.51
CA GLY A 179 17.76 -24.63 32.10
C GLY A 179 16.88 -23.72 31.22
N THR A 180 16.46 -24.17 30.03
CA THR A 180 15.48 -23.43 29.22
C THR A 180 14.15 -23.30 29.97
N SER A 181 13.63 -22.07 30.08
CA SER A 181 12.38 -21.79 30.78
C SER A 181 11.15 -22.21 29.96
N GLU A 182 10.29 -23.07 30.52
CA GLU A 182 9.01 -23.43 29.89
C GLU A 182 8.11 -22.21 29.65
N ALA A 183 8.11 -21.24 30.58
CA ALA A 183 7.37 -19.99 30.42
C ALA A 183 7.84 -19.16 29.22
N MET A 184 9.13 -19.25 28.85
CA MET A 184 9.66 -18.60 27.66
C MET A 184 9.18 -19.31 26.38
N LEU A 185 9.19 -20.65 26.36
CA LEU A 185 8.68 -21.44 25.24
C LEU A 185 7.17 -21.21 25.02
N ASP A 186 6.38 -21.15 26.11
CA ASP A 186 4.96 -20.83 26.05
C ASP A 186 4.70 -19.42 25.52
N LYS A 187 5.54 -18.45 25.93
CA LYS A 187 5.47 -17.07 25.42
C LYS A 187 5.77 -17.02 23.92
N THR A 188 6.77 -17.75 23.45
CA THR A 188 7.11 -17.85 22.02
C THR A 188 5.92 -18.38 21.23
N THR A 189 5.33 -19.50 21.66
CA THR A 189 4.12 -20.06 21.02
C THR A 189 2.99 -19.04 20.98
N ARG A 190 2.67 -18.39 22.10
CA ARG A 190 1.59 -17.39 22.17
C ARG A 190 1.81 -16.22 21.21
N VAL A 191 3.02 -15.63 21.22
CA VAL A 191 3.36 -14.49 20.35
C VAL A 191 3.34 -14.89 18.88
N LEU A 192 3.84 -16.08 18.55
CA LEU A 192 3.84 -16.58 17.18
C LEU A 192 2.42 -16.81 16.68
N THR A 193 1.56 -17.47 17.48
CA THR A 193 0.16 -17.69 17.12
C THR A 193 -0.58 -16.38 16.83
N GLU A 194 -0.36 -15.34 17.64
CA GLU A 194 -0.95 -14.02 17.38
C GLU A 194 -0.45 -13.41 16.06
N ARG A 195 0.85 -13.53 15.76
CA ARG A 195 1.44 -13.02 14.51
C ARG A 195 0.93 -13.78 13.30
N LEU A 196 0.87 -15.11 13.36
CA LEU A 196 0.33 -15.95 12.30
C LEU A 196 -1.13 -15.62 12.00
N GLY A 197 -1.96 -15.39 13.04
CA GLY A 197 -3.35 -14.99 12.85
C GLY A 197 -3.51 -13.67 12.06
N ARG A 198 -2.60 -12.71 12.22
CA ARG A 198 -2.59 -11.46 11.44
C ARG A 198 -2.24 -11.67 9.96
N LEU A 199 -1.55 -12.78 9.66
CA LEU A 199 -1.19 -13.23 8.31
C LEU A 199 -2.19 -14.26 7.76
N GLN A 200 -3.36 -14.43 8.39
CA GLN A 200 -4.35 -15.45 8.03
C GLN A 200 -3.84 -16.90 8.12
N MET A 201 -2.74 -17.15 8.83
CA MET A 201 -2.14 -18.47 9.04
C MET A 201 -2.56 -19.06 10.38
N ARG A 202 -2.48 -20.39 10.49
CA ARG A 202 -2.86 -21.14 11.70
C ARG A 202 -1.71 -22.01 12.18
N LEU A 203 -1.40 -21.94 13.47
CA LEU A 203 -0.52 -22.91 14.11
C LEU A 203 -1.29 -24.20 14.37
N ILE A 204 -0.91 -25.31 13.71
CA ILE A 204 -1.56 -26.62 13.85
C ILE A 204 -0.80 -27.57 14.78
N HIS A 205 0.49 -27.33 14.96
CA HIS A 205 1.36 -28.16 15.80
C HIS A 205 2.42 -27.32 16.51
N GLU A 206 2.70 -27.70 17.75
CA GLU A 206 3.85 -27.22 18.50
C GLU A 206 4.61 -28.41 19.07
N GLY A 207 5.90 -28.51 18.75
CA GLY A 207 6.80 -29.56 19.21
C GLY A 207 7.98 -28.97 19.97
N ARG A 208 8.42 -29.66 21.04
CA ARG A 208 9.59 -29.28 21.83
C ARG A 208 10.58 -30.43 21.86
N CYS A 209 11.86 -30.15 21.61
CA CYS A 209 12.92 -31.16 21.60
C CYS A 209 14.23 -30.65 22.17
N GLU A 210 15.13 -31.57 22.53
CA GLU A 210 16.50 -31.20 22.86
C GLU A 210 17.20 -30.59 21.63
N HIS A 211 18.13 -29.67 21.88
CA HIS A 211 18.91 -28.99 20.83
C HIS A 211 19.97 -29.93 20.22
N VAL A 212 19.50 -30.95 19.51
CA VAL A 212 20.30 -32.03 18.90
C VAL A 212 19.80 -32.28 17.47
N PRO A 213 20.69 -32.35 16.45
CA PRO A 213 20.28 -32.41 15.05
C PRO A 213 19.31 -33.55 14.73
N ALA A 214 19.60 -34.77 15.20
CA ALA A 214 18.79 -35.95 14.94
C ALA A 214 17.40 -35.91 15.60
N ILE A 215 17.26 -35.22 16.74
CA ILE A 215 15.96 -35.11 17.44
C ILE A 215 15.13 -34.01 16.77
N LEU A 216 15.75 -32.88 16.40
CA LEU A 216 15.09 -31.82 15.64
C LEU A 216 14.63 -32.32 14.25
N GLU A 217 15.44 -33.11 13.56
CA GLU A 217 15.07 -33.81 12.32
C GLU A 217 13.75 -34.58 12.48
N GLN A 218 13.61 -35.37 13.55
CA GLN A 218 12.37 -36.13 13.81
C GLN A 218 11.17 -35.21 14.04
N GLN A 219 11.34 -34.09 14.76
CA GLN A 219 10.25 -33.12 14.96
C GLN A 219 9.83 -32.43 13.66
N ILE A 220 10.79 -32.11 12.78
CA ILE A 220 10.49 -31.57 11.44
C ILE A 220 9.64 -32.58 10.66
N GLN A 221 10.04 -33.87 10.65
CA GLN A 221 9.29 -34.92 9.96
C GLN A 221 7.87 -35.10 10.52
N ILE A 222 7.71 -35.07 11.86
CA ILE A 222 6.39 -35.13 12.50
C ILE A 222 5.51 -33.95 12.07
N ALA A 223 6.06 -32.73 12.07
CA ALA A 223 5.33 -31.53 11.64
C ALA A 223 4.85 -31.64 10.18
N LEU A 224 5.72 -32.11 9.28
CA LEU A 224 5.38 -32.33 7.87
C LEU A 224 4.30 -33.42 7.71
N GLN A 225 4.41 -34.53 8.43
CA GLN A 225 3.41 -35.62 8.42
C GLN A 225 2.03 -35.17 8.95
N GLN A 226 2.01 -34.18 9.84
CA GLN A 226 0.77 -33.57 10.33
C GLN A 226 0.16 -32.54 9.35
N GLY A 227 0.77 -32.35 8.18
CA GLY A 227 0.26 -31.49 7.12
C GLY A 227 0.72 -30.03 7.21
N ALA A 228 1.76 -29.72 7.99
CA ALA A 228 2.31 -28.37 8.04
C ALA A 228 2.88 -27.99 6.66
N GLN A 229 2.46 -26.84 6.16
CA GLN A 229 2.95 -26.24 4.91
C GLN A 229 4.15 -25.32 5.15
N LEU A 230 4.35 -24.90 6.40
CA LEU A 230 5.49 -24.12 6.87
C LEU A 230 5.90 -24.64 8.25
N VAL A 231 7.19 -24.90 8.45
CA VAL A 231 7.76 -25.26 9.75
C VAL A 231 8.67 -24.14 10.21
N LEU A 232 8.33 -23.53 11.35
CA LEU A 232 9.15 -22.52 12.00
C LEU A 232 9.94 -23.18 13.13
N ILE A 233 11.25 -22.93 13.17
CA ILE A 233 12.13 -23.53 14.17
C ILE A 233 12.68 -22.42 15.08
N ALA A 234 12.45 -22.54 16.38
CA ALA A 234 13.04 -21.68 17.40
C ALA A 234 14.27 -22.38 18.03
N GLY A 235 15.45 -21.86 17.74
CA GLY A 235 16.72 -22.34 18.31
C GLY A 235 16.88 -21.96 19.78
N ALA A 236 17.36 -22.88 20.61
CA ALA A 236 17.74 -22.63 22.00
C ALA A 236 19.01 -21.77 22.11
N SER A 237 19.81 -21.73 21.04
CA SER A 237 21.07 -21.02 20.93
C SER A 237 21.17 -20.32 19.58
N ALA A 238 22.02 -19.29 19.54
CA ALA A 238 22.53 -18.67 18.32
C ALA A 238 23.15 -19.72 17.39
N ILE A 239 22.87 -19.59 16.09
CA ILE A 239 23.46 -20.43 15.05
C ILE A 239 24.81 -19.82 14.65
N VAL A 240 25.90 -20.58 14.70
CA VAL A 240 27.26 -20.05 14.45
C VAL A 240 27.93 -20.61 13.18
N ASP A 241 27.46 -21.73 12.64
CA ASP A 241 27.98 -22.36 11.41
C ASP A 241 26.85 -23.09 10.66
N ARG A 242 27.00 -23.31 9.36
CA ARG A 242 26.04 -24.09 8.55
C ARG A 242 25.95 -25.57 8.97
N ARG A 243 26.89 -26.07 9.76
CA ARG A 243 26.89 -27.43 10.33
C ARG A 243 26.37 -27.47 11.77
N ASP A 244 25.90 -26.33 12.28
CA ASP A 244 25.28 -26.24 13.60
C ASP A 244 23.89 -26.89 13.60
N VAL A 245 23.25 -27.00 14.77
CA VAL A 245 22.12 -27.89 15.04
C VAL A 245 20.94 -27.71 14.09
N LEU A 246 20.49 -26.47 13.89
CA LEU A 246 19.31 -26.17 13.08
C LEU A 246 19.56 -26.44 11.59
N PRO A 247 20.57 -25.82 10.94
CA PRO A 247 20.95 -26.14 9.57
C PRO A 247 21.17 -27.63 9.31
N ALA A 248 21.92 -28.30 10.19
CA ALA A 248 22.19 -29.73 10.06
C ALA A 248 20.90 -30.57 10.15
N ALA A 249 19.96 -30.22 11.04
CA ALA A 249 18.68 -30.92 11.12
C ALA A 249 17.81 -30.72 9.86
N ILE A 250 17.84 -29.53 9.25
CA ILE A 250 17.12 -29.25 8.00
C ILE A 250 17.67 -30.11 6.86
N GLU A 251 18.99 -30.15 6.69
CA GLU A 251 19.64 -30.98 5.67
C GLU A 251 19.37 -32.47 5.88
N ARG A 252 19.45 -32.94 7.14
CA ARG A 252 19.14 -34.33 7.50
C ARG A 252 17.68 -34.69 7.22
N ALA A 253 16.76 -33.75 7.39
CA ALA A 253 15.36 -33.93 7.04
C ALA A 253 15.10 -33.92 5.51
N GLY A 254 16.16 -33.79 4.68
CA GLY A 254 16.07 -33.75 3.22
C GLY A 254 15.85 -32.36 2.65
N GLY A 255 15.99 -31.31 3.47
CA GLY A 255 15.91 -29.91 3.04
C GLY A 255 17.24 -29.33 2.57
N GLU A 256 17.22 -28.04 2.22
CA GLU A 256 18.39 -27.27 1.81
C GLU A 256 18.47 -25.95 2.58
N VAL A 257 19.69 -25.56 2.98
CA VAL A 257 19.95 -24.25 3.59
C VAL A 257 20.27 -23.22 2.49
N VAL A 258 19.22 -22.60 1.97
CA VAL A 258 19.28 -21.60 0.89
C VAL A 258 20.04 -20.33 1.32
N HIS A 259 19.82 -19.89 2.56
CA HIS A 259 20.46 -18.71 3.12
C HIS A 259 20.86 -18.96 4.58
N PHE A 260 21.93 -18.29 5.02
CA PHE A 260 22.46 -18.43 6.38
C PHE A 260 22.90 -17.05 6.87
N GLY A 261 22.26 -16.58 7.94
CA GLY A 261 22.38 -15.22 8.43
C GLY A 261 21.56 -14.22 7.63
N MET A 262 21.41 -13.00 8.14
CA MET A 262 20.73 -11.91 7.44
C MET A 262 21.43 -10.57 7.78
N PRO A 263 21.66 -9.65 6.83
CA PRO A 263 22.30 -8.36 7.11
C PRO A 263 21.36 -7.36 7.80
N VAL A 264 20.88 -7.70 9.00
CA VAL A 264 19.96 -6.90 9.83
C VAL A 264 20.34 -6.99 11.31
N ASP A 265 20.02 -5.97 12.11
CA ASP A 265 20.24 -5.98 13.56
C ASP A 265 19.04 -5.36 14.29
N PRO A 266 18.32 -6.10 15.18
CA PRO A 266 18.52 -7.51 15.54
C PRO A 266 18.01 -8.50 14.49
N GLY A 267 18.50 -9.75 14.54
CA GLY A 267 18.02 -10.87 13.70
C GLY A 267 19.03 -11.41 12.68
N ASN A 268 20.31 -11.07 12.83
CA ASN A 268 21.39 -11.49 11.93
C ASN A 268 21.70 -12.99 11.92
N LEU A 269 21.16 -13.76 12.88
CA LEU A 269 21.45 -15.19 13.08
C LEU A 269 20.31 -16.10 12.58
N LEU A 270 19.42 -15.57 11.73
CA LEU A 270 18.35 -16.31 11.06
C LEU A 270 18.88 -17.23 9.96
#